data_AF-A0A8S9WBZ9-F1
#
_entry.id   AF-A0A8S9WBZ9-F1
#
_cell.length_a   1.000
_cell.length_b   1.000
_cell.length_c   1.000
_cell.angle_alpha   90.00
_cell.angle_beta   90.00
_cell.angle_gamma   90.00
#
_symmetry.space_group_name_H-M   'P 1'
#
loop_
_entity.id
_entity.type
_entity.pdbx_description
1 polymer ?
#
loop_
_entity_poly.entity_id
_entity_poly.type
_entity_poly.pdbx_seq_one_letter_code
_entity_poly.pdbx_strand_id
1 'polypeptide(L)'
;MSEEKKEEGLTLDKRTMDVLVANIIPTSKYFEVRFDHMQEQIDDLKVDLKDFRGDVNKRFDNIKTDMDKRFEQVDRRFEQVDKRFEQVDKRFEQIIASIDRLGDKLEHRDENQRSFTLRMFTIAISISIIGVLGAFLKSLGIF
;
A
#
# COMPACT_ATOMS: atom_id res chain seq x y z
N MET A 1 43.77 5.99 -73.00
CA MET A 1 45.19 6.11 -72.63
C MET A 1 45.27 6.06 -71.12
N SER A 2 45.63 4.90 -70.58
CA SER A 2 45.81 4.66 -69.15
C SER A 2 47.28 4.93 -68.83
N GLU A 3 47.57 6.00 -68.10
CA GLU A 3 48.89 6.25 -67.56
C GLU A 3 49.17 5.24 -66.45
N GLU A 4 50.04 4.28 -66.75
CA GLU A 4 50.60 3.35 -65.79
C GLU A 4 51.54 4.14 -64.85
N LYS A 5 51.04 4.53 -63.67
CA LYS A 5 51.89 5.06 -62.59
C LYS A 5 52.92 4.01 -62.25
N LYS A 6 54.16 4.18 -62.70
CA LYS A 6 55.31 3.44 -62.18
C LYS A 6 55.39 3.73 -60.68
N GLU A 7 55.05 2.76 -59.85
CA GLU A 7 55.42 2.79 -58.43
C GLU A 7 56.95 2.79 -58.37
N GLU A 8 57.52 3.95 -58.04
CA GLU A 8 58.93 4.04 -57.67
C GLU A 8 59.11 3.31 -56.34
N GLY A 9 59.40 2.01 -56.42
CA GLY A 9 59.68 1.20 -55.25
C GLY A 9 60.91 1.73 -54.50
N LEU A 10 60.77 2.01 -53.21
CA LEU A 10 61.90 2.39 -52.37
C LEU A 10 62.95 1.28 -52.35
N THR A 11 64.13 1.55 -52.88
CA THR A 11 65.29 0.66 -52.73
C THR A 11 66.03 1.01 -51.44
N LEU A 12 65.88 0.18 -50.41
CA LEU A 12 66.65 0.30 -49.17
C LEU A 12 67.99 -0.42 -49.33
N ASP A 13 69.08 0.23 -48.98
CA ASP A 13 70.37 -0.46 -48.88
C ASP A 13 70.38 -1.41 -47.66
N LYS A 14 71.23 -2.44 -47.74
CA LYS A 14 71.29 -3.50 -46.72
C LYS A 14 71.55 -2.95 -45.31
N ARG A 15 72.37 -1.90 -45.16
CA ARG A 15 72.70 -1.31 -43.85
C ARG A 15 71.51 -0.58 -43.25
N THR A 16 70.75 0.16 -44.06
CA THR A 16 69.51 0.79 -43.62
C THR A 16 68.45 -0.25 -43.23
N MET A 17 68.37 -1.34 -43.99
CA MET A 17 67.49 -2.48 -43.67
C MET A 17 67.88 -3.14 -42.35
N ASP A 18 69.17 -3.39 -42.12
CA ASP A 18 69.69 -3.95 -40.86
C ASP A 18 69.37 -3.04 -39.66
N VAL A 19 69.53 -1.72 -39.80
CA VAL A 19 69.19 -0.73 -38.75
C VAL A 19 67.69 -0.68 -38.48
N LEU A 20 66.85 -0.72 -39.53
CA LEU A 20 65.39 -0.78 -39.38
C LEU A 20 64.96 -2.06 -38.67
N VAL A 21 65.47 -3.22 -39.09
CA VAL A 21 65.15 -4.51 -38.44
C VAL A 21 65.62 -4.53 -36.99
N ALA A 22 66.82 -4.00 -36.71
CA ALA A 22 67.35 -3.89 -35.35
C ALA A 22 66.49 -3.02 -34.43
N ASN A 23 65.79 -2.02 -34.96
CA ASN A 23 64.86 -1.19 -34.21
C ASN A 23 63.44 -1.79 -34.14
N ILE A 24 62.96 -2.42 -35.22
CA ILE A 24 61.59 -2.95 -35.32
C ILE A 24 61.41 -4.18 -34.43
N ILE A 25 62.36 -5.13 -34.42
CA ILE A 25 62.23 -6.39 -33.66
C ILE A 25 62.03 -6.14 -32.15
N PRO A 26 62.83 -5.29 -31.47
CA PRO A 26 62.60 -4.97 -30.07
C PRO A 26 61.23 -4.33 -29.80
N THR A 27 60.77 -3.41 -30.65
CA THR A 27 59.43 -2.82 -30.53
C THR A 27 58.32 -3.84 -30.75
N SER A 28 58.44 -4.76 -31.71
CA SER A 28 57.46 -5.82 -31.94
C SER A 28 57.29 -6.69 -30.71
N LYS A 29 58.40 -7.15 -30.12
CA LYS A 29 58.38 -7.94 -28.89
C LYS A 29 57.75 -7.20 -27.71
N TYR A 30 58.03 -5.90 -27.58
CA TYR A 30 57.38 -5.07 -26.56
C TYR A 30 55.85 -5.01 -26.75
N PHE A 31 55.37 -4.85 -27.99
CA PHE A 31 53.94 -4.85 -28.28
C PHE A 31 53.28 -6.21 -28.05
N GLU A 32 53.93 -7.32 -28.37
CA GLU A 32 53.43 -8.68 -28.09
C GLU A 32 53.20 -8.88 -26.59
N VAL A 33 54.19 -8.59 -25.75
CA VAL A 33 54.06 -8.72 -24.28
C VAL A 33 52.95 -7.83 -23.73
N ARG A 34 52.85 -6.59 -24.22
CA ARG A 34 51.76 -5.68 -23.80
C ARG A 34 50.39 -6.18 -24.29
N PHE A 35 50.32 -6.78 -25.47
CA PHE A 35 49.09 -7.35 -26.01
C PHE A 35 48.64 -8.56 -25.20
N ASP A 36 49.56 -9.46 -24.84
CA ASP A 36 49.28 -10.61 -23.98
C ASP A 36 48.75 -10.17 -22.62
N HIS A 37 49.40 -9.18 -22.00
CA HIS A 37 48.93 -8.61 -20.73
C HIS A 37 47.54 -7.95 -20.87
N MET A 38 47.26 -7.29 -21.99
CA MET A 38 45.94 -6.71 -22.25
C MET A 38 44.87 -7.79 -22.43
N GLN A 39 45.19 -8.92 -23.06
CA GLN A 39 44.26 -10.05 -23.17
C GLN A 39 43.95 -10.65 -21.80
N GLU A 40 44.98 -10.83 -20.96
CA GLU A 40 44.81 -11.29 -19.58
C GLU A 40 43.87 -10.36 -18.79
N GLN A 41 44.11 -9.04 -18.84
CA GLN A 41 43.22 -8.05 -18.20
C GLN A 41 41.77 -8.11 -18.72
N ILE A 42 41.58 -8.36 -20.02
CA ILE A 42 40.24 -8.50 -20.62
C ILE A 42 39.55 -9.76 -20.14
N ASP A 43 40.28 -10.87 -20.00
CA ASP A 43 39.71 -12.14 -19.55
C ASP A 43 39.37 -12.10 -18.06
N ASP A 44 40.22 -11.50 -17.22
CA ASP A 44 39.92 -11.24 -15.81
C ASP A 44 38.66 -10.36 -15.67
N LEU A 45 38.55 -9.29 -16.47
CA LEU A 45 37.37 -8.43 -16.46
C LEU A 45 36.09 -9.18 -16.85
N LYS A 46 36.16 -10.12 -17.81
CA LYS A 46 35.00 -10.95 -18.18
C LYS A 46 34.58 -11.87 -17.04
N VAL A 47 35.54 -12.42 -16.30
CA VAL A 47 35.28 -13.27 -15.12
C VAL A 47 34.61 -12.43 -14.04
N ASP A 48 35.18 -11.28 -13.68
CA ASP A 48 34.62 -10.37 -12.67
C ASP A 48 33.19 -9.93 -13.05
N LEU A 49 32.95 -9.63 -14.32
CA LEU A 49 31.62 -9.24 -14.80
C LEU A 49 30.61 -10.39 -14.70
N LYS A 50 31.03 -11.62 -14.98
CA LYS A 50 30.19 -12.80 -14.86
C LYS A 50 29.82 -13.05 -13.40
N ASP A 51 30.78 -12.92 -12.49
CA ASP A 51 30.58 -13.11 -11.06
C ASP A 51 29.69 -12.01 -10.48
N PHE A 52 29.96 -10.75 -10.84
CA PHE A 52 29.10 -9.61 -10.49
C PHE A 52 27.65 -9.81 -10.95
N ARG A 53 27.45 -10.23 -12.21
CA ARG A 53 26.11 -10.54 -12.73
C ARG A 53 25.44 -11.67 -11.93
N GLY A 54 26.20 -12.71 -11.58
CA GLY A 54 25.71 -13.81 -10.76
C GLY A 54 25.25 -13.34 -9.37
N ASP A 55 26.04 -12.51 -8.71
CA ASP A 55 25.73 -11.98 -7.38
C ASP A 55 24.55 -11.00 -7.40
N VAL A 56 24.47 -10.13 -8.41
CA VAL A 56 23.33 -9.23 -8.61
C VAL A 56 22.04 -10.04 -8.81
N ASN A 57 22.07 -11.09 -9.64
CA ASN A 57 20.90 -11.94 -9.85
C ASN A 57 20.44 -12.60 -8.54
N LYS A 58 21.36 -13.20 -7.77
CA LYS A 58 21.03 -13.79 -6.46
C LYS A 58 20.42 -12.78 -5.50
N ARG A 59 20.98 -11.57 -5.43
CA ARG A 59 20.43 -10.48 -4.59
C ARG A 59 19.04 -10.09 -5.04
N PHE A 60 18.81 -9.97 -6.34
CA PHE A 60 17.51 -9.63 -6.90
C PHE A 60 16.47 -10.71 -6.59
N ASP A 61 16.81 -11.99 -6.76
CA ASP A 61 15.92 -13.11 -6.45
C ASP A 61 15.57 -13.16 -4.95
N ASN A 62 16.54 -12.90 -4.08
CA ASN A 62 16.32 -12.81 -2.63
C ASN A 62 15.38 -11.65 -2.28
N ILE A 63 15.59 -10.47 -2.87
CA ILE A 63 14.72 -9.29 -2.65
C ILE A 63 13.30 -9.58 -3.15
N LYS A 64 13.14 -10.15 -4.34
CA LYS A 64 11.84 -10.55 -4.89
C LYS A 64 11.11 -11.49 -3.92
N THR A 65 11.81 -12.52 -3.44
CA THR A 65 11.24 -13.51 -2.52
C THR A 65 10.84 -12.89 -1.18
N ASP A 66 11.66 -11.99 -0.62
CA ASP A 66 11.33 -11.28 0.62
C ASP A 66 10.12 -10.37 0.44
N MET A 67 10.05 -9.64 -0.68
CA MET A 67 8.91 -8.81 -1.03
C MET A 67 7.63 -9.63 -1.13
N ASP A 68 7.65 -10.76 -1.86
CA ASP A 68 6.48 -11.64 -2.01
C ASP A 68 5.97 -12.11 -0.64
N LYS A 69 6.87 -12.55 0.26
CA LYS A 69 6.51 -12.96 1.63
C LYS A 69 5.90 -11.82 2.45
N ARG A 70 6.44 -10.61 2.32
CA ARG A 70 5.92 -9.43 3.02
C ARG A 70 4.55 -9.03 2.51
N PHE A 71 4.31 -9.09 1.20
CA PHE A 71 2.99 -8.84 0.62
C PHE A 71 1.97 -9.87 1.10
N GLU A 72 2.28 -11.17 1.09
CA GLU A 72 1.40 -12.20 1.67
C GLU A 72 1.08 -11.95 3.15
N GLN A 73 2.04 -11.45 3.92
CA GLN A 73 1.80 -11.07 5.32
C GLN A 73 0.85 -9.87 5.42
N VAL A 74 0.99 -8.89 4.53
CA VAL A 74 0.10 -7.73 4.46
C VAL A 74 -1.32 -8.18 4.13
N ASP A 75 -1.50 -9.04 3.13
CA ASP A 75 -2.80 -9.59 2.73
C ASP A 75 -3.49 -10.30 3.91
N ARG A 76 -2.77 -11.18 4.61
CA ARG A 76 -3.29 -11.84 5.83
C ARG A 76 -3.71 -10.87 6.93
N ARG A 77 -3.03 -9.72 7.06
CA ARG A 77 -3.43 -8.69 8.03
C ARG A 77 -4.68 -7.95 7.59
N PHE A 78 -4.83 -7.68 6.29
CA PHE A 78 -6.05 -7.07 5.76
C PHE A 78 -7.26 -7.99 5.94
N GLU A 79 -7.15 -9.28 5.66
CA GLU A 79 -8.22 -10.25 5.93
C GLU A 79 -8.66 -10.26 7.41
N GLN A 80 -7.71 -10.10 8.35
CA GLN A 80 -8.04 -10.00 9.77
C GLN A 80 -8.74 -8.69 10.12
N VAL A 81 -8.36 -7.59 9.46
CA VAL A 81 -9.02 -6.30 9.62
C VAL A 81 -10.47 -6.38 9.11
N ASP A 82 -10.70 -6.98 7.94
CA ASP A 82 -12.03 -7.15 7.37
C ASP A 82 -12.95 -7.94 8.31
N LYS A 83 -12.46 -9.06 8.86
CA LYS A 83 -13.21 -9.85 9.87
C LYS A 83 -13.57 -9.04 11.12
N ARG A 84 -12.70 -8.12 11.55
CA ARG A 84 -12.99 -7.24 12.68
C ARG A 84 -14.04 -6.19 12.33
N PHE A 85 -14.00 -5.65 11.12
CA PHE A 85 -15.04 -4.72 10.64
C PHE A 85 -16.41 -5.40 10.55
N GLU A 86 -16.49 -6.62 10.00
CA GLU A 86 -17.74 -7.39 10.01
C GLU A 86 -18.32 -7.61 11.41
N GLN A 87 -17.45 -7.85 12.41
CA GLN A 87 -17.88 -7.98 13.81
C GLN A 87 -18.38 -6.64 14.39
N VAL A 88 -17.75 -5.53 14.00
CA VAL A 88 -18.17 -4.19 14.40
C VAL A 88 -19.54 -3.87 13.79
N ASP A 89 -19.75 -4.17 12.51
CA ASP A 89 -21.02 -3.95 11.84
C ASP A 89 -22.16 -4.72 12.51
N LYS A 90 -21.95 -6.01 12.81
CA LYS A 90 -22.93 -6.82 13.56
C LYS A 90 -23.26 -6.23 14.94
N ARG A 91 -22.29 -5.66 15.64
CA ARG A 91 -22.52 -4.99 16.93
C ARG A 91 -23.31 -3.69 16.76
N PHE A 92 -23.05 -2.93 15.70
CA PHE A 92 -23.83 -1.73 15.39
C PHE A 92 -25.27 -2.07 15.03
N GLU A 93 -25.52 -3.11 14.22
CA GLU A 93 -26.87 -3.59 13.94
C GLU A 93 -27.64 -3.96 15.23
N GLN A 94 -26.98 -4.66 16.16
CA GLN A 94 -27.57 -4.99 17.46
C GLN A 94 -27.88 -3.76 18.32
N ILE A 95 -27.01 -2.75 18.29
CA ILE A 95 -27.22 -1.48 19.00
C ILE A 95 -28.42 -0.75 18.40
N ILE A 96 -28.50 -0.63 17.07
CA ILE A 96 -29.61 0.01 16.37
C ILE A 96 -30.93 -0.68 16.75
N ALA A 97 -31.00 -2.01 16.63
CA ALA A 97 -32.19 -2.77 17.01
C ALA A 97 -32.56 -2.61 18.50
N SER A 98 -31.57 -2.40 19.37
CA SER A 98 -31.82 -2.14 20.80
C SER A 98 -32.36 -0.73 21.04
N ILE A 99 -31.86 0.27 20.29
CA ILE A 99 -32.35 1.65 20.33
C ILE A 99 -33.79 1.72 19.82
N ASP A 100 -34.11 1.05 18.72
CA ASP A 100 -35.47 1.01 18.16
C ASP A 100 -36.47 0.47 19.19
N ARG A 101 -36.13 -0.66 19.83
CA ARG A 101 -36.95 -1.24 20.92
C ARG A 101 -37.09 -0.31 22.13
N LEU A 102 -36.08 0.51 22.42
CA LEU A 102 -36.18 1.52 23.50
C LEU A 102 -37.11 2.66 23.08
N GLY A 103 -37.07 3.08 21.82
CA GLY A 103 -38.01 4.02 21.22
C GLY A 103 -39.46 3.56 21.40
N ASP A 104 -39.77 2.34 20.95
CA ASP A 104 -41.11 1.76 21.06
C ASP A 104 -41.61 1.70 22.52
N LYS A 105 -40.72 1.31 23.45
CA LYS A 105 -41.05 1.26 24.89
C LYS A 105 -41.25 2.64 25.50
N LEU A 106 -40.58 3.67 24.99
CA LEU A 106 -40.76 5.04 25.44
C LEU A 106 -42.08 5.62 24.94
N GLU A 107 -42.41 5.40 23.66
CA GLU A 107 -43.68 5.81 23.07
C GLU A 107 -44.87 5.19 23.82
N HIS A 108 -44.82 3.87 24.05
CA HIS A 108 -45.87 3.20 24.82
C HIS A 108 -45.99 3.71 26.27
N ARG A 109 -44.87 4.12 26.90
CA ARG A 109 -44.91 4.71 28.25
C ARG A 109 -45.49 6.13 28.24
N ASP A 110 -45.18 6.93 27.23
CA ASP A 110 -45.70 8.28 27.06
C ASP A 110 -47.23 8.25 26.87
N GLU A 111 -47.74 7.35 26.03
CA GLU A 111 -49.19 7.16 25.82
C GLU A 111 -49.92 6.80 27.12
N ASN A 112 -49.38 5.83 27.87
CA ASN A 112 -49.96 5.41 29.15
C ASN A 112 -49.96 6.54 30.18
N GLN A 113 -48.88 7.32 30.26
CA GLN A 113 -48.80 8.50 31.14
C GLN A 113 -49.81 9.59 30.76
N ARG A 114 -49.97 9.88 29.47
CA ARG A 114 -50.97 10.85 28.98
C ARG A 114 -52.39 10.41 29.33
N SER A 115 -52.72 9.14 29.09
CA SER A 115 -54.03 8.57 29.42
C SER A 115 -54.35 8.68 30.91
N PHE A 116 -53.40 8.33 31.78
CA PHE A 116 -53.55 8.48 33.23
C PHE A 116 -53.76 9.93 33.64
N THR A 117 -52.94 10.84 33.11
CA THR A 117 -53.00 12.29 33.42
C THR A 117 -54.37 12.88 33.06
N LEU A 118 -54.90 12.56 31.87
CA LEU A 118 -56.22 13.01 31.43
C LEU A 118 -57.37 12.47 32.29
N ARG A 119 -57.28 11.20 32.73
CA ARG A 119 -58.27 10.59 33.63
C ARG A 119 -58.27 11.29 34.99
N MET A 120 -57.09 11.53 35.56
CA MET A 120 -56.97 12.23 36.84
C MET A 120 -57.52 13.65 36.75
N PHE A 121 -57.24 14.37 35.66
CA PHE A 121 -57.78 15.72 35.44
C PHE A 121 -59.31 15.72 35.35
N THR A 122 -59.88 14.76 34.60
CA THR A 122 -61.34 14.59 34.48
C THR A 122 -62.00 14.29 35.84
N ILE A 123 -61.40 13.41 36.64
CA ILE A 123 -61.89 13.09 38.00
C ILE A 123 -61.85 14.34 38.89
N ALA A 124 -60.74 15.08 38.86
CA ALA A 124 -60.59 16.30 39.64
C ALA A 124 -61.66 17.34 39.29
N ILE A 125 -61.90 17.60 38.00
CA ILE A 125 -62.98 18.49 37.55
C ILE A 125 -64.34 18.00 38.07
N SER A 126 -64.62 16.70 37.95
CA SER A 126 -65.91 16.14 38.39
C SER A 126 -66.15 16.33 39.88
N ILE A 127 -65.11 16.10 40.72
CA ILE A 127 -65.17 16.32 42.16
C ILE A 127 -65.42 17.81 42.48
N SER A 128 -64.71 18.72 41.80
CA SER A 128 -64.89 20.16 42.01
C SER A 128 -66.31 20.63 41.68
N ILE A 129 -66.90 20.15 40.57
CA ILE A 129 -68.28 20.50 40.18
C ILE A 129 -69.28 20.05 41.26
N ILE A 130 -69.16 18.82 41.77
CA ILE A 130 -70.05 18.30 42.82
C ILE A 130 -69.95 19.14 44.10
N GLY A 131 -68.73 19.52 44.51
CA GLY A 131 -68.52 20.36 45.70
C GLY A 131 -69.17 21.75 45.56
N VAL A 132 -69.03 22.38 44.40
CA VAL A 132 -69.66 23.68 44.11
C VAL A 132 -71.18 23.57 44.10
N LEU A 133 -71.74 22.54 43.45
CA LEU A 133 -73.18 22.31 43.44
C LEU A 133 -73.74 22.07 44.85
N GLY A 134 -73.05 21.29 45.68
CA GLY A 134 -73.47 21.06 47.07
C GLY A 134 -73.50 22.35 47.89
N ALA A 135 -72.47 23.19 47.77
CA ALA A 135 -72.42 24.50 48.43
C ALA A 135 -73.53 25.44 47.92
N PHE A 136 -73.79 25.44 46.61
CA PHE A 136 -74.85 26.22 45.99
C PHE A 136 -76.25 25.79 46.46
N LEU A 137 -76.54 24.49 46.51
CA LEU A 137 -77.82 23.97 46.98
C LEU A 137 -78.06 24.29 48.46
N LYS A 138 -77.01 24.24 49.28
CA LYS A 138 -77.05 24.69 50.68
C LYS A 138 -77.35 26.19 50.79
N SER A 139 -76.78 27.02 49.90
CA SER A 139 -77.09 28.46 49.83
C SER A 139 -78.56 28.74 49.45
N LEU A 140 -79.24 27.82 48.78
CA LEU A 140 -80.65 27.94 48.41
C LEU A 140 -81.61 27.41 49.48
N GLY A 141 -81.11 26.84 50.59
CA GLY A 141 -81.92 26.31 51.68
C GLY A 141 -82.66 25.01 51.34
N ILE A 142 -82.19 24.25 50.33
CA ILE A 142 -82.82 23.00 49.88
C ILE A 142 -82.55 21.83 50.87
N PHE A 143 -81.60 22.00 51.78
CA PHE A 143 -81.33 21.13 52.94
C PHE A 143 -80.41 21.84 53.94
#